data_AF-A0A1S9APT1-F1
#
_entry.id   AF-A0A1S9APT1-F1
#
_cell.length_a   1.000
_cell.length_b   1.000
_cell.length_c   1.000
_cell.angle_alpha   90.00
_cell.angle_beta   90.00
_cell.angle_gamma   90.00
#
_symmetry.space_group_name_H-M   'P 1'
#
loop_
_entity.id
_entity.type
_entity.pdbx_description
1 polymer ?
#
loop_
_entity_poly.entity_id
_entity_poly.type
_entity_poly.pdbx_seq_one_letter_code
_entity_poly.pdbx_strand_id
1 'polypeptide(L)'
;MPTSLEVPQLVVHLPARDEAEAARLTQLAQLIEAAEPLPDLRDLAPAVRGLFSPPAYEVGCGGAHIWLHRHGESQRLAFIS
;
A
#
# COMPACT_ATOMS: atom_id res chain seq x y z
N MET A 1 -15.20 -20.37 -10.84
CA MET A 1 -14.02 -20.29 -9.94
C MET A 1 -14.46 -19.49 -8.73
N PRO A 2 -14.42 -20.01 -7.50
CA PRO A 2 -14.70 -19.17 -6.35
C PRO A 2 -13.61 -18.09 -6.28
N THR A 3 -13.99 -16.84 -6.45
CA THR A 3 -13.12 -15.69 -6.17
C THR A 3 -12.95 -15.67 -4.65
N SER A 4 -11.82 -16.21 -4.16
CA SER A 4 -11.48 -16.03 -2.75
C SER A 4 -11.35 -14.53 -2.50
N LEU A 5 -12.11 -14.02 -1.53
CA LEU A 5 -11.96 -12.64 -1.09
C LEU A 5 -10.69 -12.55 -0.26
N GLU A 6 -9.81 -11.64 -0.63
CA GLU A 6 -8.56 -11.35 0.07
C GLU A 6 -8.81 -10.22 1.06
N VAL A 7 -8.45 -10.46 2.32
CA VAL A 7 -8.51 -9.43 3.35
C VAL A 7 -7.20 -8.64 3.25
N PRO A 8 -7.25 -7.35 2.89
CA PRO A 8 -6.04 -6.56 2.75
C PRO A 8 -5.33 -6.42 4.10
N GLN A 9 -4.02 -6.61 4.11
CA GLN A 9 -3.14 -6.45 5.26
C GLN A 9 -1.97 -5.56 4.89
N LEU A 10 -1.70 -4.56 5.73
CA LEU A 10 -0.56 -3.66 5.56
C LEU A 10 0.65 -4.17 6.36
N VAL A 11 1.77 -4.37 5.66
CA VAL A 11 3.07 -4.67 6.25
C VAL A 11 4.02 -3.50 5.97
N VAL A 12 4.43 -2.80 7.02
CA VAL A 12 5.41 -1.71 6.92
C VAL A 12 6.80 -2.28 7.19
N HIS A 13 7.70 -2.15 6.22
CA HIS A 13 9.08 -2.68 6.31
C HIS A 13 10.09 -1.62 6.77
N LEU A 14 9.85 -0.36 6.43
CA LEU A 14 10.71 0.75 6.84
C LEU A 14 9.95 1.73 7.73
N PRO A 15 10.61 2.27 8.77
CA PRO A 15 10.02 3.34 9.57
C PRO A 15 9.82 4.60 8.71
N ALA A 16 8.82 5.39 9.06
CA ALA A 16 8.57 6.67 8.40
C ALA A 16 9.81 7.58 8.46
N ARG A 17 10.11 8.27 7.36
CA ARG A 17 11.24 9.21 7.27
C ARG A 17 10.95 10.54 7.95
N ASP A 18 9.69 10.97 7.91
CA ASP A 18 9.21 12.23 8.47
C ASP A 18 7.76 12.11 8.95
N GLU A 19 7.28 13.13 9.65
CA GLU A 19 5.91 13.17 10.18
C GLU A 19 4.84 13.10 9.09
N ALA A 20 5.10 13.66 7.90
CA ALA A 20 4.15 13.62 6.79
C ALA A 20 4.03 12.22 6.19
N GLU A 21 5.12 11.48 6.08
CA GLU A 21 5.12 10.07 5.71
C GLU A 21 4.47 9.20 6.79
N ALA A 22 4.73 9.49 8.07
CA ALA A 22 4.06 8.81 9.18
C ALA A 22 2.54 8.99 9.14
N ALA A 23 2.07 10.22 8.87
CA ALA A 23 0.66 10.52 8.69
C ALA A 23 0.06 9.75 7.49
N ARG A 24 0.77 9.70 6.35
CA ARG A 24 0.35 8.93 5.17
C ARG A 24 0.28 7.43 5.42
N LEU A 25 1.25 6.87 6.13
CA LEU A 25 1.26 5.45 6.53
C LEU A 25 0.10 5.14 7.49
N THR A 26 -0.20 6.05 8.41
CA THR A 26 -1.35 5.94 9.32
C THR A 26 -2.66 5.97 8.53
N GLN A 27 -2.79 6.90 7.57
CA GLN A 27 -3.97 6.99 6.71
C GLN A 27 -4.12 5.75 5.82
N LEU A 28 -3.00 5.17 5.35
CA LEU A 28 -3.03 3.90 4.63
C LEU A 28 -3.49 2.75 5.54
N ALA A 29 -2.98 2.66 6.76
CA ALA A 29 -3.42 1.64 7.72
C ALA A 29 -4.93 1.73 7.98
N GLN A 30 -5.45 2.93 8.21
CA GLN A 30 -6.89 3.16 8.38
C GLN A 30 -7.70 2.77 7.15
N LEU A 31 -7.18 3.05 5.95
CA LEU A 31 -7.84 2.66 4.69
C LEU A 31 -7.91 1.14 4.54
N ILE A 32 -6.85 0.42 4.91
CA ILE A 32 -6.79 -1.03 4.87
C ILE A 32 -7.70 -1.66 5.94
N GLU A 33 -7.71 -1.12 7.16
CA GLU A 33 -8.61 -1.59 8.23
C GLU A 33 -10.09 -1.36 7.91
N ALA A 34 -10.41 -0.27 7.21
CA ALA A 34 -11.78 0.04 6.78
C ALA A 34 -12.18 -0.66 5.47
N ALA A 35 -11.23 -1.29 4.77
CA ALA A 35 -11.52 -1.99 3.52
C ALA A 35 -12.20 -3.33 3.80
N GLU A 36 -13.32 -3.57 3.13
CA GLU A 36 -13.94 -4.89 3.11
C GLU A 36 -13.03 -5.89 2.35
N PRO A 37 -13.20 -7.20 2.56
CA PRO A 37 -12.48 -8.21 1.79
C PRO A 37 -12.72 -8.02 0.28
N LEU A 38 -11.63 -7.88 -0.48
CA LEU A 38 -11.69 -7.56 -1.91
C LEU A 38 -11.44 -8.81 -2.75
N PRO A 39 -12.09 -8.93 -3.92
CA PRO A 39 -11.78 -10.00 -4.87
C PRO A 39 -10.41 -9.81 -5.54
N ASP A 40 -9.86 -8.59 -5.53
CA ASP A 40 -8.55 -8.25 -6.06
C ASP A 40 -7.96 -7.06 -5.29
N LEU A 41 -6.87 -7.29 -4.57
CA LEU A 41 -6.21 -6.25 -3.78
C LEU A 41 -5.66 -5.09 -4.64
N ARG A 42 -5.46 -5.31 -5.94
CA ARG A 42 -5.01 -4.26 -6.87
C ARG A 42 -6.01 -3.13 -7.01
N ASP A 43 -7.27 -3.33 -6.64
CA ASP A 43 -8.30 -2.29 -6.62
C ASP A 43 -7.98 -1.18 -5.60
N LEU A 44 -7.12 -1.45 -4.62
CA LEU A 44 -6.62 -0.44 -3.67
C LEU A 44 -5.51 0.43 -4.26
N ALA A 45 -4.88 0.02 -5.36
CA ALA A 45 -3.71 0.72 -5.91
C ALA A 45 -3.96 2.19 -6.28
N PRO A 46 -5.12 2.60 -6.84
CA PRO A 46 -5.42 4.01 -7.07
C PRO A 46 -5.44 4.82 -5.77
N ALA A 47 -6.02 4.28 -4.69
CA ALA A 47 -6.07 4.94 -3.40
C ALA A 47 -4.66 5.07 -2.79
N VAL A 48 -3.84 4.01 -2.87
CA VAL A 48 -2.45 4.02 -2.42
C VAL A 48 -1.63 5.07 -3.18
N ARG A 49 -1.80 5.18 -4.51
CA ARG A 49 -1.14 6.23 -5.33
C ARG A 49 -1.59 7.65 -4.98
N GLY A 50 -2.83 7.80 -4.51
CA GLY A 50 -3.34 9.08 -4.00
C GLY A 50 -2.64 9.53 -2.72
N LEU A 51 -2.27 8.59 -1.84
CA LEU A 51 -1.51 8.87 -0.61
C LEU A 51 -0.01 9.02 -0.89
N PHE A 52 0.53 8.19 -1.79
CA PHE A 52 1.95 8.10 -2.13
C PHE A 52 2.16 8.38 -3.62
N SER A 53 2.20 9.66 -3.97
CA SER A 53 2.27 10.08 -5.36
C SER A 53 3.71 10.15 -5.91
N PRO A 54 3.91 9.85 -7.21
CA PRO A 54 5.15 10.17 -7.91
C PRO A 54 5.43 11.68 -7.91
N PRO A 55 6.70 12.12 -8.00
CA PRO A 55 7.90 11.30 -8.16
C PRO A 55 8.51 10.83 -6.84
N ALA A 56 7.93 11.17 -5.68
CA ALA A 56 8.52 10.85 -4.38
C ALA A 56 8.39 9.36 -4.01
N TYR A 57 7.36 8.70 -4.53
CA TYR A 57 7.05 7.32 -4.24
C TYR A 57 6.71 6.54 -5.51
N GLU A 58 7.06 5.26 -5.50
CA GLU A 58 6.72 4.30 -6.55
C GLU A 58 5.76 3.26 -5.98
N VAL A 59 4.59 3.14 -6.60
CA VAL A 59 3.54 2.18 -6.23
C VAL A 59 3.33 1.20 -7.36
N GLY A 60 3.79 -0.03 -7.15
CA GLY A 60 3.64 -1.12 -8.10
C GLY A 60 2.63 -2.17 -7.64
N CYS A 61 2.09 -2.90 -8.60
CA CYS A 61 1.09 -3.95 -8.38
C CYS A 61 1.57 -5.24 -9.06
N GLY A 62 1.56 -6.37 -8.37
CA GLY A 62 1.97 -7.66 -8.94
C GLY A 62 1.36 -8.85 -8.22
N GLY A 63 0.73 -9.76 -8.97
CA GLY A 63 0.23 -11.05 -8.45
C GLY A 63 -0.58 -10.94 -7.17
N ALA A 64 -1.64 -10.11 -7.18
CA ALA A 64 -2.50 -9.77 -6.04
C ALA A 64 -1.86 -8.94 -4.92
N HIS A 65 -0.68 -8.36 -5.11
CA HIS A 65 -0.05 -7.53 -4.08
C HIS A 65 0.22 -6.10 -4.55
N ILE A 66 0.26 -5.18 -3.61
CA ILE A 66 0.74 -3.80 -3.83
C ILE A 66 2.02 -3.61 -3.04
N TRP A 67 3.04 -3.04 -3.68
CA TRP A 67 4.28 -2.66 -3.02
C TRP A 67 4.52 -1.16 -3.19
N LEU A 68 5.13 -0.57 -2.15
CA LEU A 68 5.46 0.83 -2.07
C LEU A 68 6.96 0.99 -1.86
N HIS A 69 7.59 1.82 -2.67
CA HIS A 69 8.98 2.22 -2.53
C HIS A 69 9.08 3.75 -2.44
N ARG A 70 10.11 4.22 -1.73
CA ARG A 70 10.55 5.61 -1.86
C ARG A 70 11.38 5.73 -3.12
N HIS A 71 11.22 6.83 -3.84
CA HIS A 71 12.02 7.08 -5.03
C HIS A 71 13.51 7.17 -4.70
N GLY A 72 14.31 6.39 -5.42
CA GLY A 72 15.75 6.26 -5.18
C GLY A 72 16.13 5.26 -4.10
N GLU A 73 15.18 4.57 -3.45
CA GLU A 73 15.45 3.50 -2.50
C GLU A 73 15.07 2.12 -3.07
N SER A 74 16.00 1.18 -3.00
CA SER A 74 15.76 -0.20 -3.44
C SER A 74 14.91 -1.01 -2.45
N GLN A 75 14.75 -0.51 -1.22
CA GLN A 75 13.97 -1.17 -0.17
C GLN A 75 12.49 -0.75 -0.22
N ARG A 76 11.61 -1.71 0.05
CA ARG A 76 10.16 -1.45 0.18
C ARG A 76 9.90 -0.67 1.45
N LEU A 77 9.14 0.42 1.32
CA LEU A 77 8.59 1.13 2.48
C LEU A 77 7.47 0.29 3.11
N ALA A 78 6.53 -0.18 2.29
CA ALA A 78 5.39 -0.97 2.73
C ALA A 78 4.92 -1.95 1.64
N PHE A 79 4.13 -2.92 2.05
CA PHE A 79 3.57 -3.98 1.24
C PHE A 79 2.14 -4.27 1.69
N ILE A 80 1.26 -4.57 0.73
CA ILE A 80 -0.14 -4.91 0.98
C ILE A 80 -0.43 -6.29 0.35
N SER A 81 -0.97 -7.19 1.16
CA SER A 81 -1.32 -8.59 0.81
C SER A 81 -2.58 -9.08 1.47
#